data_AF-A0A7J5E7D1-F1
#
_entry.id   AF-A0A7J5E7D1-F1
#
_cell.length_a   1.000
_cell.length_b   1.000
_cell.length_c   1.000
_cell.angle_alpha   90.00
_cell.angle_beta   90.00
_cell.angle_gamma   90.00
#
_symmetry.space_group_name_H-M   'P 1'
#
loop_
_entity.id
_entity.type
_entity.pdbx_description
1 polymer ?
#
loop_
_entity_poly.entity_id
_entity_poly.type
_entity_poly.pdbx_seq_one_letter_code
_entity_poly.pdbx_strand_id
1 'polypeptide(L)'
;MHKEIHKWYSPSLNKEMEIAVYGNYGYALLMFPTAAADFLEYERFQLIDSIAHHIKSGKIKVFSINTVNNESWLNNSMYPPHKSIRHGQFNNYVVSEVVPFIQEQRKG
;
A
#
# COMPACT_ATOMS: atom_id res chain seq x y z
N MET A 1 -9.69 -8.64 14.97
CA MET A 1 -9.55 -7.55 13.98
C MET A 1 -9.51 -8.24 12.63
N HIS A 2 -10.40 -7.86 11.71
CA HIS A 2 -10.45 -8.50 10.39
C HIS A 2 -9.22 -8.11 9.57
N LYS A 3 -8.62 -9.07 8.87
CA LYS A 3 -7.45 -8.87 8.02
C LYS A 3 -7.64 -9.66 6.72
N GLU A 4 -7.35 -9.02 5.60
CA GLU A 4 -7.29 -9.65 4.28
C GLU A 4 -5.99 -9.25 3.59
N ILE A 5 -5.49 -10.13 2.73
CA ILE A 5 -4.39 -9.82 1.82
C ILE A 5 -4.90 -10.06 0.41
N HIS A 6 -4.80 -9.04 -0.42
CA HIS A 6 -5.11 -9.11 -1.85
C HIS A 6 -3.81 -8.97 -2.64
N LYS A 7 -3.80 -9.55 -3.84
CA LYS A 7 -2.63 -9.58 -4.71
C LYS A 7 -3.09 -9.56 -6.16
N TRP A 8 -2.42 -8.76 -6.98
CA TRP A 8 -2.64 -8.75 -8.43
C TRP A 8 -1.38 -8.34 -9.17
N TYR A 9 -1.35 -8.70 -10.45
CA TYR A 9 -0.35 -8.22 -11.38
C TYR A 9 -0.60 -6.75 -11.73
N SER A 10 0.31 -5.85 -11.37
CA SER A 10 0.22 -4.44 -11.75
C SER A 10 0.77 -4.24 -13.17
N PRO A 11 -0.07 -3.83 -14.14
CA PRO A 11 0.42 -3.43 -15.45
C PRO A 11 1.27 -2.15 -15.39
N SER A 12 1.02 -1.24 -14.43
CA SER A 12 1.82 -0.03 -14.27
C SER A 12 3.27 -0.34 -13.86
N LEU A 13 3.46 -1.36 -13.03
CA LEU A 13 4.76 -1.73 -12.48
C LEU A 13 5.40 -2.95 -13.14
N ASN A 14 4.65 -3.69 -13.96
CA ASN A 14 5.05 -4.95 -14.60
C ASN A 14 5.55 -5.99 -13.58
N LYS A 15 4.80 -6.12 -12.46
CA LYS A 15 5.08 -7.07 -11.38
C LYS A 15 3.84 -7.33 -10.55
N GLU A 16 3.88 -8.42 -9.80
CA GLU A 16 2.93 -8.69 -8.73
C GLU A 16 3.04 -7.66 -7.59
N MET A 17 1.89 -7.21 -7.10
CA MET A 17 1.79 -6.26 -5.98
C MET A 17 0.73 -6.73 -4.98
N GLU A 18 1.06 -6.62 -3.70
CA GLU A 18 0.20 -6.98 -2.58
C GLU A 18 -0.35 -5.75 -1.84
N ILE A 19 -1.55 -5.92 -1.26
CA ILE A 19 -2.16 -4.99 -0.31
C ILE A 19 -2.70 -5.75 0.90
N ALA A 20 -2.37 -5.29 2.10
CA ALA A 20 -3.02 -5.73 3.34
C ALA A 20 -4.17 -4.79 3.69
N VAL A 21 -5.31 -5.36 4.05
CA VAL A 21 -6.53 -4.63 4.44
C VAL A 21 -6.88 -5.00 5.87
N TYR A 22 -7.14 -3.99 6.70
CA TYR A 22 -7.53 -4.18 8.11
C TYR A 22 -8.83 -3.45 8.41
N GLY A 23 -9.77 -4.17 9.03
CA GLY A 23 -11.09 -3.65 9.40
C GLY A 23 -12.15 -3.83 8.32
N ASN A 24 -13.40 -3.52 8.69
CA ASN A 24 -14.57 -3.82 7.87
C ASN A 24 -15.11 -2.57 7.16
N TYR A 25 -15.21 -1.45 7.89
CA TYR A 25 -15.77 -0.17 7.42
C TYR A 25 -15.01 1.01 8.03
N GLY A 26 -15.26 2.21 7.48
CA GLY A 26 -14.70 3.47 7.99
C GLY A 26 -14.04 4.31 6.91
N TYR A 27 -13.41 5.41 7.31
CA TYR A 27 -12.58 6.21 6.39
C TYR A 27 -11.37 5.39 5.94
N ALA A 28 -11.08 5.42 4.64
CA ALA A 28 -9.90 4.73 4.11
C ALA A 28 -8.62 5.44 4.55
N LEU A 29 -7.74 4.68 5.21
CA LEU A 29 -6.37 5.10 5.53
C LEU A 29 -5.41 4.28 4.67
N LEU A 30 -4.87 4.87 3.61
CA LEU A 30 -3.81 4.26 2.80
C LEU A 30 -2.45 4.57 3.41
N MET A 31 -1.65 3.52 3.61
CA MET A 31 -0.34 3.59 4.26
C MET A 31 0.77 3.08 3.33
N PHE A 32 1.91 3.77 3.35
CA PHE A 32 3.09 3.47 2.56
C PHE A 32 4.25 3.11 3.48
N PRO A 33 4.74 1.85 3.50
CA PRO A 33 5.79 1.42 4.40
C PRO A 33 7.07 2.24 4.21
N THR A 34 7.85 2.33 5.27
CA THR A 34 9.05 3.16 5.33
C THR A 34 10.15 2.57 4.47
N ALA A 35 10.82 3.44 3.71
CA ALA A 35 11.97 3.09 2.87
C ALA A 35 11.77 1.80 2.04
N ALA A 36 12.46 0.73 2.41
CA ALA A 36 12.56 -0.54 1.70
C ALA A 36 11.70 -1.67 2.30
N ALA A 37 10.89 -1.38 3.31
CA ALA A 37 10.07 -2.38 3.98
C ALA A 37 8.83 -2.77 3.17
N ASP A 38 8.24 -3.91 3.53
CA ASP A 38 7.05 -4.44 2.85
C ASP A 38 5.73 -3.97 3.49
N PHE A 39 4.63 -4.27 2.83
CA PHE A 39 3.25 -3.94 3.18
C PHE A 39 2.76 -4.49 4.55
N LEU A 40 3.53 -5.36 5.20
CA LEU A 40 3.25 -5.87 6.55
C LEU A 40 4.13 -5.20 7.63
N GLU A 41 4.98 -4.23 7.26
CA GLU A 41 5.83 -3.49 8.20
C GLU A 41 5.02 -2.93 9.37
N TYR A 42 3.91 -2.25 9.10
CA TYR A 42 3.10 -1.62 10.14
C TYR A 42 2.43 -2.59 11.11
N GLU A 43 2.21 -3.83 10.69
CA GLU A 43 1.75 -4.90 11.58
C GLU A 43 2.92 -5.40 12.44
N ARG A 44 4.06 -5.70 11.81
CA ARG A 44 5.26 -6.18 12.52
C ARG A 44 5.77 -5.18 13.56
N PHE A 45 5.71 -3.88 13.26
CA PHE A 45 6.15 -2.81 14.15
C PHE A 45 5.01 -2.17 14.96
N GLN A 46 3.92 -2.91 15.18
CA GLN A 46 2.87 -2.60 16.16
C GLN A 46 2.06 -1.31 15.89
N LEU A 47 2.22 -0.68 14.72
CA LEU A 47 1.43 0.49 14.37
C LEU A 47 -0.05 0.12 14.20
N ILE A 48 -0.35 -0.99 13.52
CA ILE A 48 -1.74 -1.49 13.39
C ILE A 48 -2.35 -1.75 14.77
N ASP A 49 -1.58 -2.33 15.70
CA ASP A 49 -2.04 -2.61 17.06
C ASP A 49 -2.30 -1.32 17.84
N SER A 50 -1.43 -0.31 17.72
CA SER A 50 -1.60 0.98 18.39
C SER A 50 -2.88 1.73 17.95
N ILE A 51 -3.27 1.60 16.68
CA ILE A 51 -4.48 2.21 16.12
C ILE A 51 -5.68 1.24 16.09
N ALA A 52 -5.54 0.03 16.64
CA ALA A 52 -6.55 -1.03 16.52
C ALA A 52 -7.92 -0.62 17.08
N HIS A 53 -7.96 0.26 18.08
CA HIS A 53 -9.21 0.77 18.63
C HIS A 53 -10.00 1.61 17.60
N HIS A 54 -9.33 2.36 16.72
CA HIS A 54 -9.96 3.08 15.62
C HIS A 54 -10.45 2.13 14.52
N ILE A 55 -9.69 1.07 14.23
CA ILE A 55 -10.07 0.04 13.25
C ILE A 55 -11.28 -0.76 13.75
N LYS A 56 -11.24 -1.24 14.99
CA LYS A 56 -12.31 -2.06 15.59
C LYS A 56 -13.61 -1.29 15.81
N SER A 57 -13.53 0.02 16.09
CA SER A 57 -14.71 0.90 16.15
C SER A 57 -15.22 1.34 14.77
N GLY A 58 -14.55 0.90 13.69
CA GLY A 58 -14.86 1.23 12.30
C GLY A 58 -14.79 2.72 11.97
N LYS A 59 -14.00 3.48 12.73
CA LYS A 59 -13.65 4.85 12.36
C LYS A 59 -12.80 4.87 11.10
N ILE A 60 -11.89 3.88 10.98
CA ILE A 60 -10.99 3.74 9.84
C ILE A 60 -10.95 2.29 9.33
N LYS A 61 -10.76 2.14 8.02
CA LYS A 61 -10.36 0.90 7.35
C LYS A 61 -8.99 1.14 6.75
N VAL A 62 -8.02 0.31 7.12
CA VAL A 62 -6.60 0.53 6.80
C VAL A 62 -6.20 -0.31 5.60
N PHE A 63 -5.43 0.29 4.70
CA PHE A 63 -4.89 -0.32 3.50
C PHE A 63 -3.39 -0.07 3.49
N SER A 64 -2.57 -1.11 3.38
CA SER A 64 -1.12 -0.99 3.31
C SER A 64 -0.58 -1.71 2.09
N ILE A 65 0.22 -1.02 1.28
CA ILE A 65 0.78 -1.52 0.01
C ILE A 65 2.31 -1.57 0.07
N ASN A 66 2.94 -2.34 -0.81
CA ASN A 66 4.39 -2.25 -1.02
C ASN A 66 4.77 -0.93 -1.72
N THR A 67 6.01 -0.47 -1.52
CA THR A 67 6.60 0.61 -2.33
C THR A 67 7.62 0.06 -3.33
N VAL A 68 8.12 0.91 -4.22
CA VAL A 68 9.19 0.58 -5.18
C VAL A 68 10.47 1.39 -4.93
N ASN A 69 10.72 1.78 -3.68
CA ASN A 69 11.86 2.67 -3.36
C ASN A 69 13.21 2.07 -3.77
N ASN A 70 13.43 0.76 -3.55
CA ASN A 70 14.64 0.04 -3.98
C ASN A 70 14.77 -0.06 -5.51
N GLU A 71 13.67 0.12 -6.24
CA GLU A 71 13.66 0.12 -7.70
C GLU A 71 13.72 1.55 -8.27
N SER A 72 13.61 2.58 -7.42
CA SER A 72 13.58 3.98 -7.81
C SER A 72 14.62 4.79 -7.02
N TRP A 73 14.21 5.58 -6.04
CA TRP A 73 15.06 6.56 -5.36
C TRP A 73 16.28 5.93 -4.67
N LEU A 74 16.09 4.79 -4.02
CA LEU A 74 17.14 4.07 -3.29
C LEU A 74 17.98 3.13 -4.18
N ASN A 75 17.70 3.08 -5.49
CA ASN A 75 18.49 2.28 -6.41
C ASN A 75 19.82 2.99 -6.75
N ASN A 76 20.91 2.65 -6.07
CA ASN A 76 22.22 3.28 -6.28
C ASN A 76 22.87 2.93 -7.63
N SER A 77 22.37 1.90 -8.32
CA SER A 77 22.90 1.44 -9.61
C SER A 77 22.09 1.96 -10.81
N MET A 78 20.99 2.69 -10.56
CA MET A 78 20.10 3.20 -11.61
C MET A 78 20.48 4.61 -12.06
N TYR A 79 20.48 4.83 -13.38
CA TYR A 79 20.66 6.15 -13.97
C TYR A 79 19.60 7.14 -13.44
N PRO A 80 19.96 8.35 -12.95
CA PRO A 80 19.04 9.18 -12.16
C PRO A 80 17.69 9.51 -12.81
N PRO A 81 17.60 9.84 -14.11
CA PRO A 81 16.30 10.05 -14.77
C PRO A 81 15.37 8.81 -14.73
N HIS A 82 15.92 7.60 -14.79
CA HIS A 82 15.12 6.37 -14.73
C HIS A 82 14.46 6.19 -13.35
N LYS A 83 15.07 6.72 -12.28
CA LYS A 83 14.46 6.70 -10.95
C LYS A 83 13.13 7.45 -10.93
N SER A 84 13.09 8.62 -11.58
CA SER A 84 11.86 9.42 -11.71
C SER A 84 10.81 8.72 -12.56
N ILE A 85 11.22 8.05 -13.64
CA ILE A 85 10.30 7.27 -14.49
C ILE A 85 9.69 6.12 -13.68
N ARG A 86 10.52 5.35 -12.95
CA ARG A 86 10.04 4.24 -12.13
C ARG A 86 9.12 4.72 -10.99
N HIS A 87 9.41 5.87 -10.39
CA HIS A 87 8.53 6.48 -9.42
C HIS A 87 7.20 6.95 -10.04
N GLY A 88 7.22 7.50 -11.25
CA GLY A 88 6.01 7.82 -12.01
C GLY A 88 5.12 6.59 -12.27
N GLN A 89 5.71 5.46 -12.60
CA GLN A 89 4.99 4.18 -12.74
C GLN A 89 4.33 3.74 -11.42
N PHE A 90 4.99 3.96 -10.29
CA PHE A 90 4.38 3.72 -8.97
C PHE A 90 3.20 4.65 -8.67
N ASN A 91 3.31 5.92 -9.04
CA ASN A 91 2.19 6.85 -8.89
C ASN A 91 0.99 6.39 -9.74
N ASN A 92 1.23 5.89 -10.95
CA ASN A 92 0.18 5.30 -11.79
C ASN A 92 -0.44 4.06 -11.13
N TYR A 93 0.36 3.15 -10.55
CA TYR A 93 -0.15 2.01 -9.78
C TYR A 93 -1.08 2.47 -8.64
N VAL A 94 -0.66 3.47 -7.88
CA VAL A 94 -1.47 3.98 -6.75
C VAL A 94 -2.79 4.57 -7.25
N VAL A 95 -2.76 5.45 -8.25
CA VAL A 95 -3.93 6.21 -8.70
C VAL A 95 -4.88 5.37 -9.54
N SER A 96 -4.34 4.54 -10.44
CA SER A 96 -5.14 3.78 -11.41
C SER A 96 -5.53 2.38 -10.94
N GLU A 97 -4.92 1.86 -9.87
CA GLU A 97 -5.18 0.50 -9.40
C GLU A 97 -5.58 0.47 -7.91
N VAL A 98 -4.75 1.03 -7.02
CA VAL A 98 -4.99 0.97 -5.57
C VAL A 98 -6.20 1.81 -5.15
N VAL A 99 -6.32 3.04 -5.65
CA VAL A 99 -7.45 3.91 -5.32
C VAL A 99 -8.80 3.32 -5.77
N PRO A 100 -8.95 2.81 -7.02
CA PRO A 100 -10.16 2.09 -7.42
C PRO A 100 -10.48 0.87 -6.54
N PHE A 101 -9.47 0.05 -6.20
CA PHE A 101 -9.65 -1.07 -5.28
C PHE A 101 -10.19 -0.62 -3.92
N ILE A 102 -9.64 0.45 -3.34
CA ILE A 102 -10.13 1.04 -2.08
C ILE A 102 -11.57 1.50 -2.21
N GLN A 103 -11.94 2.12 -3.34
CA GLN A 103 -13.31 2.58 -3.58
C GLN A 103 -14.31 1.42 -3.68
N GLU A 104 -13.93 0.32 -4.33
CA GLU A 104 -14.75 -0.89 -4.41
C GLU A 104 -14.96 -1.51 -3.02
N GLN A 105 -13.89 -1.61 -2.23
CA GLN A 105 -13.91 -2.11 -0.85
C GLN A 105 -14.73 -1.28 0.14
N ARG A 106 -15.23 -0.11 -0.28
CA ARG A 106 -16.09 0.78 0.51
C ARG A 106 -17.57 0.73 0.12
N LYS A 107 -17.94 0.04 -0.97
CA LYS A 107 -19.34 -0.03 -1.44
C LYS A 107 -20.20 -1.06 -0.71
N GLY A 108 -19.66 -1.75 0.29
CA GLY A 108 -20.38 -2.67 1.17
C GLY A 108 -21.05 -1.97 2.35
#